data_AF-A0A1P9X0P1-F1
#
_entry.id   AF-A0A1P9X0P1-F1
#
_cell.length_a   1.000
_cell.length_b   1.000
_cell.length_c   1.000
_cell.angle_alpha   90.00
_cell.angle_beta   90.00
_cell.angle_gamma   90.00
#
_symmetry.space_group_name_H-M   'P 1'
#
loop_
_entity.id
_entity.type
_entity.pdbx_description
1 polymer ?
#
loop_
_entity_poly.entity_id
_entity_poly.type
_entity_poly.pdbx_seq_one_letter_code
_entity_poly.pdbx_strand_id
1 'polypeptide(L)' 'MLSMLEYIKTILQKVSFDKALFEKELAKAIKMLIPEEVTQLKRWCYAQFGKMYRVVLNRCFARVRYS' A
#
# COMPACT_ATOMS: atom_id res chain seq x y z
N MET A 1 9.63 2.63 -19.02
CA MET A 1 9.52 1.51 -18.05
C MET A 1 8.63 1.96 -16.91
N LEU A 2 7.78 1.08 -16.36
CA LEU A 2 7.00 1.36 -15.16
C LEU A 2 7.93 1.32 -13.93
N SER A 3 7.76 2.24 -12.99
CA SER A 3 8.46 2.18 -11.71
C SER A 3 7.86 1.12 -10.80
N MET A 4 8.62 0.67 -9.80
CA MET A 4 8.17 -0.34 -8.84
C MET A 4 6.90 0.12 -8.09
N LEU A 5 6.80 1.41 -7.79
CA LEU A 5 5.61 2.02 -7.21
C LEU A 5 4.36 1.88 -8.11
N GLU A 6 4.46 2.18 -9.41
CA GLU A 6 3.31 2.08 -10.34
C GLU A 6 2.88 0.62 -10.56
N TYR A 7 3.84 -0.30 -10.60
CA TYR A 7 3.56 -1.74 -10.63
C TYR A 7 2.77 -2.18 -9.38
N ILE A 8 3.21 -1.76 -8.19
CA ILE A 8 2.52 -2.05 -6.93
C ILE A 8 1.11 -1.46 -6.90
N LYS A 9 0.92 -0.21 -7.35
CA LYS A 9 -0.42 0.41 -7.41
C LYS A 9 -1.38 -0.42 -8.26
N THR A 10 -0.91 -0.92 -9.40
CA THR A 10 -1.68 -1.80 -10.29
C THR A 10 -2.07 -3.10 -9.59
N ILE A 11 -1.14 -3.74 -8.88
CA ILE A 11 -1.44 -4.97 -8.11
C ILE A 11 -2.49 -4.67 -7.04
N LEU A 12 -2.29 -3.62 -6.24
CA LEU A 12 -3.20 -3.26 -5.16
C LEU A 12 -4.62 -2.98 -5.66
N GLN A 13 -4.77 -2.34 -6.82
CA GLN A 13 -6.07 -2.18 -7.47
C GLN A 13 -6.67 -3.53 -7.85
N LYS A 14 -5.89 -4.41 -8.50
CA LYS A 14 -6.38 -5.73 -8.92
C LYS A 14 -6.81 -6.61 -7.75
N VAL A 15 -6.15 -6.53 -6.60
CA VAL A 15 -6.50 -7.33 -5.41
C VAL A 15 -7.44 -6.63 -4.44
N SER A 16 -7.88 -5.39 -4.75
CA SER A 16 -8.71 -4.57 -3.86
C SER A 16 -10.13 -5.11 -3.61
N PHE A 17 -10.55 -6.15 -4.32
CA PHE A 17 -11.82 -6.82 -4.08
C PHE A 17 -11.80 -7.74 -2.85
N ASP A 18 -10.61 -8.22 -2.44
CA ASP A 18 -10.46 -9.10 -1.28
C ASP A 18 -9.60 -8.42 -0.21
N LYS A 19 -10.20 -8.21 0.97
CA LYS A 19 -9.54 -7.50 2.06
C LYS A 19 -8.26 -8.19 2.54
N ALA A 20 -8.26 -9.52 2.63
CA ALA A 20 -7.13 -10.28 3.15
C ALA A 20 -5.98 -10.31 2.15
N LEU A 21 -6.29 -10.42 0.85
CA LEU A 21 -5.32 -10.36 -0.23
C LEU A 21 -4.74 -8.95 -0.36
N PHE A 22 -5.58 -7.91 -0.29
CA PHE A 22 -5.13 -6.52 -0.27
C PHE A 22 -4.16 -6.25 0.89
N GLU A 23 -4.50 -6.69 2.11
CA GLU A 23 -3.61 -6.53 3.28
C GLU A 23 -2.26 -7.24 3.08
N LYS A 24 -2.27 -8.45 2.50
CA LYS A 24 -1.05 -9.22 2.20
C LYS A 24 -0.17 -8.52 1.16
N GLU A 25 -0.73 -8.07 0.05
CA GLU A 25 0.03 -7.42 -1.01
C GLU A 25 0.51 -6.03 -0.59
N LEU A 26 -0.28 -5.29 0.20
CA LEU A 26 0.14 -4.01 0.78
C LEU A 26 1.32 -4.19 1.74
N ALA A 27 1.31 -5.23 2.57
CA ALA A 27 2.42 -5.53 3.46
C ALA A 27 3.71 -5.91 2.70
N LYS A 28 3.59 -6.62 1.57
CA LYS A 28 4.74 -6.89 0.69
C LYS A 28 5.25 -5.61 0.05
N ALA A 29 4.36 -4.79 -0.50
CA ALA A 29 4.70 -3.53 -1.14
C ALA A 29 5.50 -2.60 -0.22
N ILE A 30 5.08 -2.46 1.04
CA ILE A 30 5.77 -1.64 2.04
C ILE A 30 7.21 -2.14 2.30
N LYS A 31 7.46 -3.45 2.20
CA LYS A 31 8.81 -4.03 2.40
C LYS A 31 9.69 -3.93 1.15
N MET A 32 9.09 -3.86 -0.05
CA MET A 32 9.83 -3.84 -1.32
C MET A 32 10.23 -2.43 -1.75
N LEU A 33 9.44 -1.42 -1.37
CA LEU A 33 9.66 -0.03 -1.75
C LEU A 33 10.67 0.66 -0.83
N ILE A 34 11.38 1.64 -1.38
CA ILE A 34 12.23 2.54 -0.60
C ILE A 34 11.35 3.50 0.24
N PRO A 35 11.87 4.11 1.32
CA PRO A 35 11.07 4.94 2.25
C PRO A 35 10.30 6.08 1.57
N GLU A 36 10.90 6.69 0.55
CA GLU A 36 10.29 7.76 -0.22
C GLU A 36 9.09 7.27 -1.03
N GLU A 37 9.22 6.12 -1.70
CA GLU A 37 8.14 5.46 -2.43
C GLU A 37 7.05 4.94 -1.48
N VAL A 38 7.41 4.41 -0.29
CA VAL A 38 6.43 4.02 0.74
C VAL A 38 5.59 5.22 1.18
N THR A 39 6.19 6.39 1.29
CA THR A 39 5.47 7.63 1.64
C THR A 39 4.49 8.03 0.55
N GLN A 40 4.89 7.92 -0.73
CA GLN A 40 4.02 8.16 -1.86
C GLN A 40 2.88 7.12 -1.94
N LEU A 41 3.20 5.84 -1.75
CA LEU A 41 2.24 4.74 -1.71
C LEU A 41 1.20 4.96 -0.61
N LYS A 42 1.65 5.37 0.59
CA LYS A 42 0.76 5.69 1.71
C LYS A 42 -0.27 6.74 1.30
N ARG A 43 0.16 7.91 0.81
CA ARG A 43 -0.76 8.98 0.40
C ARG A 43 -1.78 8.48 -0.62
N TRP A 44 -1.32 7.73 -1.62
CA TRP A 44 -2.18 7.17 -2.66
C TRP A 44 -3.18 6.14 -2.10
N CYS A 45 -2.76 5.22 -1.24
CA CYS A 45 -3.65 4.22 -0.64
C CYS A 45 -4.75 4.86 0.22
N TYR A 46 -4.43 5.90 1.00
CA TYR A 46 -5.45 6.61 1.78
C TYR A 46 -6.42 7.41 0.90
N ALA A 47 -5.94 7.97 -0.22
CA ALA A 47 -6.80 8.68 -1.16
C ALA A 47 -7.76 7.72 -1.91
N GLN A 48 -7.26 6.57 -2.38
CA GLN A 48 -8.05 5.61 -3.17
C GLN A 48 -8.91 4.69 -2.29
N PHE A 49 -8.32 4.13 -1.22
CA PHE A 49 -8.94 3.09 -0.42
C PHE A 49 -9.32 3.53 0.99
N GLY A 50 -9.08 4.78 1.36
CA GLY A 50 -9.30 5.28 2.73
C GLY A 50 -10.75 5.20 3.20
N LYS A 51 -11.73 5.17 2.30
CA LYS A 51 -13.16 4.99 2.66
C LYS A 51 -13.48 3.55 3.05
N MET A 52 -12.84 2.56 2.42
CA MET A 52 -13.17 1.13 2.57
C MET A 52 -12.21 0.39 3.50
N TYR A 53 -10.91 0.75 3.45
CA TYR A 53 -9.84 0.01 4.11
C TYR A 53 -9.07 0.82 5.16
N ARG A 54 -9.65 1.90 5.69
CA ARG A 54 -8.98 2.78 6.69
C ARG A 54 -8.27 2.03 7.81
N VAL A 55 -8.93 1.03 8.40
CA VAL A 55 -8.38 0.24 9.52
C VAL A 55 -7.18 -0.59 9.07
N VAL A 56 -7.24 -1.20 7.88
CA VAL A 56 -6.15 -1.98 7.29
C VAL A 56 -4.96 -1.06 6.98
N LEU A 57 -5.21 0.08 6.35
CA LEU A 57 -4.17 1.07 6.03
C LEU A 57 -3.47 1.57 7.30
N ASN A 58 -4.23 1.93 8.33
CA ASN A 58 -3.67 2.34 9.62
C ASN A 58 -2.76 1.24 10.19
N ARG A 59 -3.21 -0.01 10.17
CA ARG A 59 -2.42 -1.14 10.69
C ARG A 59 -1.14 -1.40 9.90
N CYS A 60 -1.23 -1.42 8.56
CA CYS A 60 -0.08 -1.69 7.69
C CYS A 60 0.97 -0.59 7.79
N PHE A 61 0.56 0.68 7.77
CA PHE A 61 1.48 1.80 7.79
C PHE A 61 1.95 2.19 9.20
N ALA A 62 1.26 1.80 10.27
CA ALA A 62 1.71 2.06 11.65
C ALA A 62 2.96 1.25 12.05
N ARG A 63 3.23 0.13 11.37
CA ARG A 63 4.43 -0.70 11.63
C ARG A 63 5.69 -0.17 10.93
N VAL A 64 5.57 0.84 10.07
CA VAL A 64 6.71 1.45 9.39
C VAL A 64 7.32 2.47 10.35
N ARG A 65 8.39 2.08 11.05
CA ARG A 65 9.26 3.03 11.75
C ARG A 65 10.13 3.71 10.70
N TYR A 66 9.88 5.00 10.49
CA TYR A 66 10.82 5.88 9.80
C TYR A 66 11.96 6.13 10.80
N SER A 67 13.09 5.45 10.62
CA SER A 67 14.36 5.80 11.27
C SER A 67 15.27 6.41 10.22
#